data_AF-A0A318ZPB8-F1
#
_entry.id   AF-A0A318ZPB8-F1
#
_cell.length_a   1.000
_cell.length_b   1.000
_cell.length_c   1.000
_cell.angle_alpha   90.00
_cell.angle_beta   90.00
_cell.angle_gamma   90.00
#
_symmetry.space_group_name_H-M   'P 1'
#
loop_
_entity.id
_entity.type
_entity.pdbx_description
1 polymer ?
#
loop_
_entity_poly.entity_id
_entity_poly.type
_entity_poly.pdbx_seq_one_letter_code
_entity_poly.pdbx_strand_id
1 'polypeptide(L)'
;MVSTEGERLDRVSQIGLHLFQHELRSVSTDILRHLALHCVYGLRSFLLVHGKRILGVLRQELDKLVSKHVLTVEQAAVLRHGVVPTINSGFPQLSDLIDKQSRALINEDKYIIKPVRSGRGDGILLGRELSVSEWENLLLDLRDPALAPGRTVYNIQPLIDQPLLELLDHRGEVQLSPLVGSCHLANGSFKGLDFWRADGKKIYNLNRGAVGCWGWLRVRIDGVHEILLLNGLVYDLAGGYFFLVSMFLAT
;
A
#
# COMPACT_ATOMS: atom_id res chain seq x y z
N MET A 1 -37.60 -7.32 -2.78
CA MET A 1 -37.86 -6.17 -3.67
C MET A 1 -38.29 -6.72 -5.02
N VAL A 2 -39.04 -5.97 -5.81
CA VAL A 2 -39.45 -6.38 -7.16
C VAL A 2 -39.02 -5.27 -8.12
N SER A 3 -38.41 -5.63 -9.26
CA SER A 3 -37.98 -4.66 -10.28
C SER A 3 -39.18 -4.00 -10.95
N THR A 4 -38.95 -2.94 -11.75
CA THR A 4 -39.97 -2.33 -12.61
C THR A 4 -40.56 -3.31 -13.63
N GLU A 5 -39.88 -4.44 -13.87
CA GLU A 5 -40.27 -5.51 -14.79
C GLU A 5 -40.89 -6.72 -14.08
N GLY A 6 -41.16 -6.62 -12.77
CA GLY A 6 -41.81 -7.69 -12.01
C GLY A 6 -40.87 -8.78 -11.50
N GLU A 7 -39.55 -8.64 -11.68
CA GLU A 7 -38.57 -9.62 -11.23
C GLU A 7 -38.31 -9.52 -9.73
N ARG A 8 -38.26 -10.66 -9.05
CA ARG A 8 -37.91 -10.72 -7.63
C ARG A 8 -36.42 -10.44 -7.46
N LEU A 9 -36.09 -9.29 -6.88
CA LEU A 9 -34.72 -8.88 -6.61
C LEU A 9 -34.25 -9.37 -5.24
N ASP A 10 -33.06 -9.97 -5.24
CA ASP A 10 -32.35 -10.37 -4.03
C ASP A 10 -31.71 -9.17 -3.31
N ARG A 11 -31.62 -9.28 -1.98
CA ARG A 11 -30.99 -8.26 -1.15
C ARG A 11 -29.48 -8.45 -1.21
N VAL A 12 -28.76 -7.44 -1.68
CA VAL A 12 -27.30 -7.35 -1.53
C VAL A 12 -26.99 -7.11 -0.04
N SER A 13 -26.38 -8.10 0.61
CA SER A 13 -26.01 -8.02 2.03
C SER A 13 -24.65 -7.33 2.22
N GLN A 14 -23.73 -7.48 1.27
CA GLN A 14 -22.37 -6.98 1.33
C GLN A 14 -21.81 -6.64 -0.05
N ILE A 15 -20.95 -5.62 -0.10
CA ILE A 15 -20.24 -5.20 -1.31
C ILE A 15 -18.75 -5.03 -1.01
N GLY A 16 -17.90 -5.64 -1.83
CA GLY A 16 -16.46 -5.37 -1.87
C GLY A 16 -16.15 -4.37 -2.98
N LEU A 17 -15.48 -3.26 -2.65
CA LEU A 17 -15.11 -2.24 -3.63
C LEU A 17 -13.67 -2.43 -4.10
N HIS A 18 -13.50 -2.72 -5.40
CA HIS A 18 -12.20 -2.82 -6.07
C HIS A 18 -12.07 -1.80 -7.21
N LEU A 19 -12.37 -0.54 -6.90
CA LEU A 19 -12.33 0.59 -7.85
C LEU A 19 -11.07 1.44 -7.66
N PHE A 20 -10.60 2.08 -8.73
CA PHE A 20 -9.68 3.21 -8.63
C PHE A 20 -10.41 4.44 -8.06
N GLN A 21 -9.63 5.38 -7.51
CA GLN A 21 -10.17 6.62 -6.95
C GLN A 21 -10.89 7.50 -7.98
N HIS A 22 -10.55 7.42 -9.26
CA HIS A 22 -11.27 8.14 -10.32
C HIS A 22 -12.57 7.41 -10.71
N GLU A 23 -12.58 6.09 -10.75
CA GLU A 23 -13.79 5.29 -10.97
C GLU A 23 -14.81 5.51 -9.85
N LEU A 24 -14.37 5.49 -8.58
CA LEU A 24 -15.25 5.79 -7.45
C LEU A 24 -15.89 7.19 -7.56
N ARG A 25 -15.15 8.18 -8.08
CA ARG A 25 -15.65 9.54 -8.30
C ARG A 25 -16.66 9.65 -9.45
N SER A 26 -16.64 8.70 -10.39
CA SER A 26 -17.62 8.62 -11.48
C SER A 26 -18.92 7.89 -11.09
N VAL A 27 -18.94 7.22 -9.93
CA VAL A 27 -20.15 6.55 -9.43
C VAL A 27 -21.18 7.61 -9.03
N SER A 28 -22.43 7.41 -9.43
CA SER A 28 -23.52 8.33 -9.08
C SER A 28 -23.74 8.41 -7.56
N THR A 29 -24.17 9.57 -7.09
CA THR A 29 -24.41 9.81 -5.65
C THR A 29 -25.37 8.79 -5.04
N ASP A 30 -26.39 8.36 -5.78
CA ASP A 30 -27.37 7.40 -5.28
C ASP A 30 -26.75 6.01 -5.07
N ILE A 31 -25.91 5.55 -6.01
CA ILE A 31 -25.16 4.31 -5.83
C ILE A 31 -24.17 4.47 -4.68
N LEU A 32 -23.45 5.60 -4.57
CA LEU A 32 -22.53 5.85 -3.47
C LEU A 32 -23.21 5.82 -2.09
N ARG A 33 -24.46 6.31 -1.98
CA ARG A 33 -25.25 6.21 -0.73
C ARG A 33 -25.55 4.76 -0.38
N HIS A 34 -25.94 3.94 -1.36
CA HIS A 34 -26.15 2.50 -1.14
C HIS A 34 -24.84 1.79 -0.78
N LEU A 35 -23.74 2.11 -1.45
CA LEU A 35 -22.42 1.57 -1.13
C LEU A 35 -22.00 1.96 0.30
N ALA A 36 -22.29 3.18 0.75
CA ALA A 36 -21.96 3.61 2.11
C ALA A 36 -22.66 2.76 3.21
N LEU A 37 -23.83 2.19 2.90
CA LEU A 37 -24.62 1.37 3.83
C LEU A 37 -24.24 -0.12 3.80
N HIS A 38 -23.73 -0.61 2.67
CA HIS A 38 -23.55 -2.05 2.42
C HIS A 38 -22.09 -2.46 2.15
N CYS A 39 -21.16 -1.51 2.03
CA CYS A 39 -19.76 -1.84 1.81
C CYS A 39 -19.12 -2.38 3.08
N VAL A 40 -18.47 -3.53 2.97
CA VAL A 40 -17.79 -4.22 4.08
C VAL A 40 -16.72 -3.31 4.70
N TYR A 41 -16.07 -2.50 3.88
CA TYR A 41 -15.23 -1.39 4.31
C TYR A 41 -16.01 -0.10 4.06
N GLY A 42 -16.45 0.57 5.11
CA GLY A 42 -17.10 1.87 4.95
C GLY A 42 -16.24 2.79 4.05
N LEU A 43 -16.88 3.64 3.24
CA LEU A 43 -16.19 4.53 2.29
C LEU A 43 -15.09 5.39 2.96
N ARG A 44 -15.20 5.63 4.27
CA ARG A 44 -14.17 6.29 5.09
C ARG A 44 -12.85 5.50 5.11
N SER A 45 -12.89 4.19 5.34
CA SER A 45 -11.69 3.34 5.30
C SER A 45 -11.07 3.35 3.92
N PHE A 46 -11.89 3.27 2.87
CA PHE A 46 -11.41 3.36 1.49
C PHE A 46 -10.71 4.70 1.22
N LEU A 47 -11.32 5.83 1.56
CA LEU A 47 -10.77 7.16 1.27
C LEU A 47 -9.58 7.54 2.17
N LEU A 48 -9.58 7.13 3.44
CA LEU A 48 -8.55 7.47 4.41
C LEU A 48 -7.34 6.54 4.31
N VAL A 49 -7.55 5.22 4.21
CA VAL A 49 -6.46 4.22 4.22
C VAL A 49 -5.78 4.12 2.86
N HIS A 50 -6.50 4.28 1.75
CA HIS A 50 -5.86 4.24 0.42
C HIS A 50 -5.10 5.53 0.08
N GLY A 51 -5.28 6.61 0.86
CA GLY A 51 -4.46 7.80 0.73
C GLY A 51 -3.07 7.54 1.31
N LYS A 52 -2.03 7.45 0.46
CA LYS A 52 -0.66 7.13 0.94
C LYS A 52 -0.09 8.12 1.95
N ARG A 53 -0.68 9.32 2.07
CA ARG A 53 -0.34 10.31 3.12
C ARG A 53 -0.52 9.76 4.54
N ILE A 54 -1.42 8.80 4.73
CA ILE A 54 -1.67 8.19 6.04
C ILE A 54 -0.40 7.57 6.63
N LEU A 55 0.53 7.08 5.81
CA LEU A 55 1.79 6.50 6.28
C LEU A 55 2.67 7.54 6.99
N GLY A 56 2.74 8.76 6.42
CA GLY A 56 3.46 9.87 7.05
C GLY A 56 2.75 10.40 8.30
N VAL A 57 1.42 10.56 8.22
CA VAL A 57 0.60 11.01 9.36
C VAL A 57 0.68 10.02 10.52
N LEU A 58 0.53 8.73 10.25
CA LEU A 58 0.61 7.67 11.25
C LEU A 58 1.91 7.77 12.04
N ARG A 59 3.05 7.88 11.34
CA ARG A 59 4.38 8.00 11.99
C ARG A 59 4.50 9.24 12.88
N GLN A 60 3.95 10.39 12.47
CA GLN A 60 3.97 11.61 13.27
C GLN A 60 3.06 11.55 14.49
N GLU A 61 1.96 10.79 14.39
CA GLU A 61 0.95 10.71 15.44
C GLU A 61 1.21 9.56 16.42
N LEU A 62 2.20 8.69 16.21
CA LEU A 62 2.47 7.52 17.07
C LEU A 62 2.56 7.88 18.55
N ASP A 63 3.34 8.90 18.93
CA ASP A 63 3.52 9.27 20.33
C ASP A 63 2.23 9.86 20.94
N LYS A 64 1.44 10.58 20.14
CA LYS A 64 0.12 11.08 20.55
C LYS A 64 -0.90 9.95 20.69
N LEU A 65 -0.80 8.91 19.86
CA LEU A 65 -1.65 7.72 19.98
C LEU A 65 -1.31 6.92 21.23
N VAL A 66 -0.04 6.88 21.62
CA VAL A 66 0.39 6.32 22.91
C VAL A 66 -0.13 7.15 24.08
N SER A 67 0.03 8.48 24.05
CA SER A 67 -0.44 9.34 25.15
C SER A 67 -1.98 9.32 25.31
N LYS A 68 -2.70 9.07 24.22
CA LYS A 68 -4.16 8.86 24.22
C LYS A 68 -4.59 7.43 24.55
N HIS A 69 -3.66 6.54 24.89
CA HIS A 69 -3.94 5.13 25.20
C HIS A 69 -4.63 4.37 24.05
N VAL A 70 -4.44 4.82 22.81
CA VAL A 70 -4.91 4.13 21.60
C VAL A 70 -3.93 3.02 21.20
N LEU A 71 -2.63 3.26 21.43
CA LEU A 71 -1.56 2.29 21.21
C LEU A 71 -0.74 2.10 22.49
N THR A 72 -0.17 0.92 22.67
CA THR A 72 0.92 0.74 23.65
C THR A 72 2.23 1.27 23.09
N VAL A 73 3.23 1.47 23.96
CA VAL A 73 4.58 1.90 23.56
C VAL A 73 5.21 0.90 22.61
N GLU A 74 5.01 -0.40 22.87
CA GLU A 74 5.52 -1.51 22.07
C GLU A 74 4.88 -1.54 20.69
N GLN A 75 3.54 -1.36 20.62
CA GLN A 75 2.82 -1.27 19.35
C GLN A 75 3.30 -0.08 18.51
N ALA A 76 3.51 1.07 19.15
CA ALA A 76 4.06 2.25 18.48
C ALA A 76 5.50 2.00 17.98
N ALA A 77 6.34 1.29 18.73
CA ALA A 77 7.68 0.91 18.31
C ALA A 77 7.66 -0.01 17.07
N VAL A 78 6.81 -1.03 17.07
CA VAL A 78 6.61 -1.93 15.92
C VAL A 78 6.17 -1.14 14.69
N LEU A 79 5.20 -0.23 14.81
CA LEU A 79 4.75 0.61 13.70
C LEU A 79 5.85 1.57 13.22
N ARG A 80 6.64 2.14 14.14
CA ARG A 80 7.75 3.03 13.80
C ARG A 80 8.83 2.32 12.99
N HIS A 81 9.04 1.04 13.23
CA HIS A 81 9.96 0.20 12.47
C HIS A 81 9.35 -0.30 11.16
N GLY A 82 8.13 -0.84 11.20
CA GLY A 82 7.49 -1.51 10.07
C GLY A 82 6.82 -0.60 9.04
N VAL A 83 6.49 0.65 9.40
CA VAL A 83 5.94 1.63 8.45
C VAL A 83 7.08 2.42 7.85
N VAL A 84 7.28 2.33 6.53
CA VAL A 84 8.33 3.07 5.83
C VAL A 84 8.26 4.59 6.10
N PRO A 85 9.38 5.26 6.42
CA PRO A 85 9.42 6.72 6.53
C PRO A 85 8.80 7.36 5.29
N THR A 86 7.87 8.30 5.51
CA THR A 86 7.12 8.93 4.42
C THR A 86 7.09 10.43 4.64
N ILE A 87 7.64 11.18 3.69
CA ILE A 87 7.62 12.64 3.66
C ILE A 87 6.42 13.05 2.80
N ASN A 88 5.45 13.69 3.44
CA ASN A 88 4.30 14.25 2.74
C ASN A 88 4.59 15.68 2.28
N SER A 89 3.87 16.09 1.24
CA SER A 89 3.82 17.48 0.80
C SER A 89 3.37 18.42 1.95
N GLY A 90 4.03 19.59 2.03
CA GLY A 90 3.79 20.61 3.04
C GLY A 90 4.24 20.26 4.47
N PHE A 91 4.94 19.14 4.68
CA PHE A 91 5.39 18.73 6.02
C PHE A 91 6.80 19.27 6.34
N PRO A 92 7.17 19.49 7.61
CA PRO A 92 8.48 20.02 7.98
C PRO A 92 9.67 19.20 7.44
N GLN A 93 9.52 17.86 7.39
CA GLN A 93 10.54 16.96 6.87
C GLN A 93 10.89 17.22 5.39
N LEU A 94 9.98 17.85 4.63
CA LEU A 94 10.24 18.25 3.25
C LEU A 94 11.22 19.42 3.20
N SER A 95 11.10 20.40 4.10
CA SER A 95 12.05 21.51 4.19
C SER A 95 13.46 21.00 4.46
N ASP A 96 13.60 20.05 5.40
CA ASP A 96 14.89 19.41 5.69
C ASP A 96 15.47 18.70 4.45
N LEU A 97 14.62 18.05 3.65
CA LEU A 97 15.04 17.38 2.42
C LEU A 97 15.50 18.39 1.36
N ILE A 98 14.76 19.49 1.19
CA ILE A 98 15.11 20.58 0.26
C ILE A 98 16.43 21.24 0.68
N ASP A 99 16.62 21.50 1.96
CA ASP A 99 17.85 22.09 2.47
C ASP A 99 19.05 21.17 2.23
N LYS A 100 18.89 19.86 2.45
CA LYS A 100 19.94 18.88 2.13
C LYS A 100 20.21 18.78 0.62
N GLN A 101 19.19 18.85 -0.23
CA GLN A 101 19.36 18.94 -1.68
C GLN A 101 20.19 20.15 -2.08
N SER A 102 19.87 21.34 -1.54
CA SER A 102 20.60 22.58 -1.87
C SER A 102 22.09 22.54 -1.52
N ARG A 103 22.47 21.66 -0.59
CA ARG A 103 23.87 21.44 -0.15
C ARG A 103 24.51 20.23 -0.83
N ALA A 104 23.84 19.61 -1.81
CA ALA A 104 24.24 18.37 -2.47
C ALA A 104 24.54 17.21 -1.48
N LEU A 105 23.75 17.14 -0.39
CA LEU A 105 23.91 16.15 0.69
C LEU A 105 22.96 14.94 0.55
N ILE A 106 22.16 14.88 -0.51
CA ILE A 106 21.28 13.75 -0.76
C ILE A 106 21.66 13.08 -2.08
N ASN A 107 21.38 11.78 -2.13
CA ASN A 107 21.37 11.03 -3.36
C ASN A 107 19.90 10.66 -3.66
N GLU A 108 19.35 11.26 -4.70
CA GLU A 108 17.98 11.05 -5.20
C GLU A 108 17.72 9.59 -5.57
N ASP A 109 18.73 8.82 -5.98
CA ASP A 109 18.61 7.39 -6.33
C ASP A 109 18.01 6.55 -5.21
N LYS A 110 18.20 7.00 -3.97
CA LYS A 110 17.73 6.33 -2.76
C LYS A 110 16.27 6.61 -2.43
N TYR A 111 15.52 7.25 -3.33
CA TYR A 111 14.14 7.62 -3.09
C TYR A 111 13.17 7.04 -4.12
N ILE A 112 11.95 6.78 -3.65
CA ILE A 112 10.79 6.42 -4.45
C ILE A 112 9.69 7.45 -4.19
N ILE A 113 9.10 7.95 -5.26
CA ILE A 113 8.09 9.00 -5.22
C ILE A 113 6.76 8.39 -5.68
N LYS A 114 5.73 8.48 -4.84
CA LYS A 114 4.46 7.79 -5.11
C LYS A 114 3.30 8.79 -5.14
N PRO A 115 2.41 8.75 -6.14
CA PRO A 115 1.22 9.58 -6.15
C PRO A 115 0.33 9.24 -4.95
N VAL A 116 -0.14 10.26 -4.25
CA VAL A 116 -0.94 10.10 -3.01
C VAL A 116 -2.26 9.37 -3.27
N ARG A 117 -2.88 9.63 -4.43
CA ARG A 117 -4.22 9.13 -4.79
C ARG A 117 -4.24 8.09 -5.91
N SER A 118 -3.08 7.56 -6.29
CA SER A 118 -3.00 6.46 -7.27
C SER A 118 -2.89 5.09 -6.59
N GLY A 119 -3.18 4.03 -7.32
CA GLY A 119 -3.05 2.64 -6.88
C GLY A 119 -2.26 1.82 -7.89
N ARG A 120 -1.99 0.55 -7.58
CA ARG A 120 -1.44 -0.42 -8.54
C ARG A 120 -0.19 0.12 -9.28
N GLY A 121 0.77 0.68 -8.53
CA GLY A 121 2.05 1.15 -9.08
C GLY A 121 1.97 2.28 -10.10
N ASP A 122 0.79 2.84 -10.38
CA ASP A 122 0.62 3.84 -11.41
C ASP A 122 1.16 5.21 -10.98
N GLY A 123 1.87 5.86 -11.90
CA GLY A 123 2.56 7.14 -11.69
C GLY A 123 3.69 7.14 -10.66
N ILE A 124 4.18 5.98 -10.20
CA ILE A 124 5.36 5.91 -9.33
C ILE A 124 6.60 6.35 -10.11
N LEU A 125 7.40 7.20 -9.48
CA LEU A 125 8.70 7.64 -10.00
C LEU A 125 9.81 7.09 -9.10
N LEU A 126 10.95 6.76 -9.69
CA LEU A 126 12.17 6.42 -8.98
C LEU A 126 13.11 7.61 -9.06
N GLY A 127 13.73 8.02 -7.94
CA GLY A 127 14.60 9.20 -7.96
C GLY A 127 15.76 9.05 -8.93
N ARG A 128 16.31 7.83 -9.07
CA ARG A 128 17.36 7.49 -10.07
C ARG A 128 16.96 7.65 -11.54
N GLU A 129 15.66 7.81 -11.82
CA GLU A 129 15.13 7.97 -13.17
C GLU A 129 14.76 9.43 -13.45
N LEU A 130 14.92 10.32 -12.46
CA LEU A 130 14.72 11.75 -12.60
C LEU A 130 16.06 12.43 -12.83
N SER A 131 16.09 13.41 -13.72
CA SER A 131 17.19 14.37 -13.75
C SER A 131 17.19 15.20 -12.46
N VAL A 132 18.35 15.77 -12.12
CA VAL A 132 18.50 16.69 -10.99
C VAL A 132 17.44 17.80 -11.04
N SER A 133 17.21 18.37 -12.24
CA SER A 133 16.21 19.43 -12.42
C SER A 133 14.78 18.97 -12.20
N GLU A 134 14.41 17.75 -12.61
CA GLU A 134 13.08 17.18 -12.38
C GLU A 134 12.87 16.91 -10.89
N TRP A 135 13.89 16.38 -10.20
CA TRP A 135 13.86 16.16 -8.77
C TRP A 135 13.70 17.47 -7.99
N GLU A 136 14.47 18.51 -8.31
CA GLU A 136 14.38 19.82 -7.65
C GLU A 136 13.01 20.48 -7.86
N ASN A 137 12.52 20.47 -9.11
CA ASN A 137 11.18 20.97 -9.42
C ASN A 137 10.09 20.21 -8.66
N LEU A 138 10.23 18.88 -8.54
CA LEU A 138 9.31 18.05 -7.77
C LEU A 138 9.33 18.43 -6.28
N LEU A 139 10.50 18.61 -5.68
CA LEU A 139 10.60 19.01 -4.27
C LEU A 139 9.97 20.39 -4.02
N LEU A 140 10.15 21.34 -4.95
CA LEU A 140 9.56 22.67 -4.86
C LEU A 140 8.04 22.63 -5.01
N ASP A 141 7.50 21.85 -5.96
CA ASP A 141 6.05 21.66 -6.12
C ASP A 141 5.42 21.07 -4.85
N LEU A 142 6.11 20.13 -4.18
CA LEU A 142 5.62 19.49 -2.96
C LEU A 142 5.56 20.44 -1.75
N ARG A 143 6.04 21.68 -1.84
CA ARG A 143 5.80 22.69 -0.79
C ARG A 143 4.31 23.01 -0.65
N ASP A 144 3.54 22.94 -1.74
CA ASP A 144 2.10 23.16 -1.70
C ASP A 144 1.33 21.82 -1.60
N PRO A 145 0.65 21.53 -0.47
CA PRO A 145 -0.11 20.31 -0.26
C PRO A 145 -1.49 20.30 -0.93
N ALA A 146 -1.89 21.38 -1.63
CA ALA A 146 -3.22 21.50 -2.19
C ALA A 146 -3.53 20.43 -3.26
N LEU A 147 -4.65 19.74 -3.04
CA LEU A 147 -5.16 18.74 -3.98
C LEU A 147 -6.10 19.41 -4.97
N ALA A 148 -5.57 19.80 -6.14
CA ALA A 148 -6.32 20.44 -7.22
C ALA A 148 -6.66 19.45 -8.36
N PRO A 149 -7.77 19.65 -9.10
CA PRO A 149 -8.04 18.92 -10.34
C PRO A 149 -6.86 19.02 -11.32
N GLY A 150 -6.49 17.90 -11.96
CA GLY A 150 -5.37 17.86 -12.91
C GLY A 150 -3.96 17.86 -12.29
N ARG A 151 -3.83 18.10 -10.98
CA ARG A 151 -2.54 18.08 -10.27
C ARG A 151 -2.32 16.75 -9.55
N THR A 152 -1.15 16.16 -9.75
CA THR A 152 -0.72 14.98 -9.01
C THR A 152 0.14 15.40 -7.82
N VAL A 153 -0.34 15.17 -6.60
CA VAL A 153 0.45 15.34 -5.38
C VAL A 153 1.12 14.02 -5.02
N TYR A 154 2.39 14.10 -4.69
CA TYR A 154 3.22 12.95 -4.36
C TYR A 154 3.56 12.88 -2.86
N ASN A 155 4.05 11.72 -2.44
CA ASN A 155 4.85 11.58 -1.24
C ASN A 155 6.20 10.94 -1.58
N ILE A 156 7.18 11.16 -0.71
CA ILE A 156 8.55 10.67 -0.89
C ILE A 156 8.82 9.63 0.20
N GLN A 157 9.37 8.50 -0.19
CA GLN A 157 9.82 7.43 0.71
C GLN A 157 11.24 7.03 0.33
N PRO A 158 12.06 6.52 1.28
CA PRO A 158 13.28 5.84 0.92
C PRO A 158 12.95 4.64 0.03
N LEU A 159 13.78 4.42 -0.98
CA LEU A 159 13.75 3.21 -1.79
C LEU A 159 14.28 2.06 -0.92
N ILE A 160 13.46 1.02 -0.76
CA ILE A 160 13.83 -0.17 0.03
C ILE A 160 14.29 -1.26 -0.92
N ASP A 161 15.55 -1.65 -0.79
CA ASP A 161 16.11 -2.80 -1.48
C ASP A 161 15.46 -4.07 -0.92
N GLN A 162 14.73 -4.78 -1.77
CA GLN A 162 14.07 -6.02 -1.39
C GLN A 162 15.09 -7.17 -1.42
N PRO A 163 15.06 -8.09 -0.44
CA PRO A 163 15.91 -9.26 -0.47
C PRO A 163 15.60 -10.11 -1.71
N LEU A 164 16.64 -10.59 -2.38
CA LEU A 164 16.50 -11.51 -3.51
C LEU A 164 16.38 -12.94 -2.97
N LEU A 165 15.37 -13.66 -3.42
CA LEU A 165 15.13 -15.06 -3.09
C LEU A 165 15.20 -15.91 -4.35
N GLU A 166 15.71 -17.13 -4.21
CA GLU A 166 15.65 -18.14 -5.26
C GLU A 166 14.22 -18.64 -5.41
N LEU A 167 13.62 -18.39 -6.58
CA LEU A 167 12.27 -18.81 -6.92
C LEU A 167 12.32 -19.65 -8.19
N LEU A 168 11.50 -20.69 -8.26
CA LEU A 168 11.30 -21.47 -9.48
C LEU A 168 10.30 -20.76 -10.38
N ASP A 169 10.66 -20.57 -11.64
CA ASP A 169 9.74 -20.05 -12.65
C ASP A 169 8.79 -21.14 -13.18
N HIS A 170 7.91 -20.76 -14.12
CA HIS A 170 6.95 -21.68 -14.75
C HIS A 170 7.59 -22.82 -15.56
N ARG A 171 8.90 -22.77 -15.81
CA ARG A 171 9.69 -23.78 -16.53
C ARG A 171 10.47 -24.67 -15.57
N GLY A 172 10.43 -24.38 -14.26
CA GLY A 172 11.23 -25.08 -13.25
C GLY A 172 12.66 -24.55 -13.14
N GLU A 173 12.96 -23.41 -13.76
CA GLU A 173 14.29 -22.79 -13.67
C GLU A 173 14.37 -21.88 -12.44
N VAL A 174 15.51 -21.93 -11.75
CA VAL A 174 15.75 -21.06 -10.58
C VAL A 174 16.07 -19.64 -11.05
N GLN A 175 15.34 -18.67 -10.53
CA GLN A 175 15.56 -17.25 -10.73
C GLN A 175 15.68 -16.54 -9.39
N LEU A 176 16.68 -15.67 -9.27
CA LEU A 176 16.76 -14.74 -8.15
C LEU A 176 15.75 -13.62 -8.38
N SER A 177 14.78 -13.51 -7.49
CA SER A 177 13.73 -12.50 -7.59
C SER A 177 13.43 -11.89 -6.23
N PRO A 178 13.23 -10.57 -6.17
CA PRO A 178 12.70 -9.90 -5.00
C PRO A 178 11.27 -10.36 -4.73
N LEU A 179 10.94 -10.54 -3.44
CA LEU A 179 9.64 -11.07 -3.03
C LEU A 179 8.95 -10.11 -2.05
N VAL A 180 7.74 -9.66 -2.41
CA VAL A 180 6.95 -8.75 -1.58
C VAL A 180 5.56 -9.33 -1.34
N GLY A 181 5.24 -9.54 -0.06
CA GLY A 181 3.96 -10.07 0.40
C GLY A 181 3.01 -9.04 0.99
N SER A 182 1.79 -9.49 1.26
CA SER A 182 0.85 -8.83 2.17
C SER A 182 0.43 -9.80 3.26
N CYS A 183 -0.16 -9.28 4.33
CA CYS A 183 -0.87 -10.08 5.32
C CYS A 183 -2.29 -9.55 5.52
N HIS A 184 -3.15 -10.44 5.99
CA HIS A 184 -4.51 -10.13 6.39
C HIS A 184 -4.58 -9.93 7.90
N LEU A 185 -5.14 -8.80 8.29
CA LEU A 185 -5.51 -8.51 9.66
C LEU A 185 -7.05 -8.42 9.73
N ALA A 186 -7.66 -9.00 10.74
CA ALA A 186 -9.10 -8.93 10.97
C ALA A 186 -9.37 -8.73 12.46
N ASN A 187 -10.18 -7.74 12.81
CA ASN A 187 -10.52 -7.41 14.20
C ASN A 187 -9.27 -7.30 15.09
N GLY A 188 -8.22 -6.63 14.59
CA GLY A 188 -6.95 -6.43 15.29
C GLY A 188 -6.05 -7.67 15.39
N SER A 189 -6.41 -8.78 14.75
CA SER A 189 -5.66 -10.04 14.80
C SER A 189 -5.15 -10.47 13.43
N PHE A 190 -3.94 -11.03 13.38
CA PHE A 190 -3.40 -11.66 12.17
C PHE A 190 -4.24 -12.88 11.77
N LYS A 191 -4.59 -12.97 10.48
CA LYS A 191 -5.41 -14.06 9.93
C LYS A 191 -4.69 -14.91 8.90
N GLY A 192 -3.58 -14.43 8.36
CA GLY A 192 -2.81 -15.16 7.38
C GLY A 192 -1.99 -14.25 6.51
N LEU A 193 -1.11 -14.88 5.74
CA LEU A 193 -0.42 -14.21 4.66
C LEU A 193 -1.36 -14.13 3.44
N ASP A 194 -1.20 -13.07 2.66
CA ASP A 194 -1.95 -12.85 1.43
C ASP A 194 -1.06 -13.11 0.20
N PHE A 195 -1.44 -12.60 -0.97
CA PHE A 195 -0.65 -12.64 -2.19
C PHE A 195 0.80 -12.17 -1.98
N TRP A 196 1.74 -13.01 -2.42
CA TRP A 196 3.14 -12.66 -2.59
C TRP A 196 3.44 -12.47 -4.07
N ARG A 197 4.26 -11.47 -4.36
CA ARG A 197 4.60 -11.05 -5.71
C ARG A 197 6.10 -11.15 -5.86
N ALA A 198 6.51 -11.82 -6.93
CA ALA A 198 7.86 -11.80 -7.44
C ALA A 198 7.85 -11.29 -8.88
N ASP A 199 8.82 -10.43 -9.19
CA ASP A 199 9.06 -9.96 -10.54
C ASP A 199 10.52 -9.52 -10.65
N GLY A 200 11.13 -9.65 -11.83
CA GLY A 200 12.42 -9.02 -12.14
C GLY A 200 12.31 -7.51 -12.41
N LYS A 201 11.09 -6.96 -12.39
CA LYS A 201 10.83 -5.54 -12.68
C LYS A 201 10.96 -4.63 -11.45
N LYS A 202 11.32 -3.38 -11.72
CA LYS A 202 11.58 -2.33 -10.72
C LYS A 202 10.37 -1.94 -9.84
N ILE A 203 9.14 -2.06 -10.37
CA ILE A 203 7.90 -1.74 -9.65
C ILE A 203 7.00 -2.99 -9.63
N TYR A 204 6.86 -3.59 -8.46
CA TYR A 204 6.11 -4.83 -8.26
C TYR A 204 4.61 -4.60 -8.25
N ASN A 205 3.94 -5.06 -9.30
CA ASN A 205 2.48 -5.01 -9.40
C ASN A 205 1.94 -6.13 -10.29
N LEU A 206 0.94 -6.85 -9.80
CA LEU A 206 0.21 -7.91 -10.54
C LEU A 206 -0.32 -7.40 -11.89
N ASN A 207 -0.77 -6.16 -11.97
CA ASN A 207 -1.32 -5.58 -13.20
C ASN A 207 -0.23 -5.17 -14.21
N ARG A 208 1.05 -5.24 -13.83
CA ARG A 208 2.20 -4.98 -14.73
C ARG A 208 3.00 -6.25 -15.05
N GLY A 209 2.37 -7.41 -14.83
CA GLY A 209 2.94 -8.72 -15.14
C GLY A 209 3.79 -9.33 -14.03
N ALA A 210 3.72 -8.81 -12.80
CA ALA A 210 4.29 -9.55 -11.66
C ALA A 210 3.55 -10.88 -11.53
N VAL A 211 4.31 -11.95 -11.37
CA VAL A 211 3.73 -13.28 -11.22
C VAL A 211 3.16 -13.36 -9.81
N GLY A 212 1.87 -13.68 -9.72
CA GLY A 212 1.31 -14.14 -8.45
C GLY A 212 2.00 -15.46 -8.12
N CYS A 213 2.80 -15.49 -7.05
CA CYS A 213 3.43 -16.72 -6.63
C CYS A 213 2.35 -17.62 -6.01
N TRP A 214 1.78 -18.49 -6.82
CA TRP A 214 1.04 -19.68 -6.38
C TRP A 214 2.07 -20.79 -6.24
N GLY A 215 2.75 -20.82 -5.09
CA GLY A 215 3.90 -21.70 -4.97
C GLY A 215 4.27 -22.01 -3.53
N TRP A 216 4.83 -23.20 -3.39
CA TRP A 216 5.46 -23.71 -2.18
C TRP A 216 6.68 -22.83 -1.86
N LEU A 217 6.51 -21.79 -1.07
CA LEU A 217 7.64 -21.01 -0.59
C LEU A 217 8.24 -21.75 0.62
N ARG A 218 9.36 -22.45 0.42
CA ARG A 218 10.15 -23.05 1.49
C ARG A 218 11.07 -21.98 2.07
N VAL A 219 10.58 -21.24 3.05
CA VAL A 219 11.43 -20.29 3.79
C VAL A 219 12.12 -21.07 4.91
N ARG A 220 13.46 -21.10 4.89
CA ARG A 220 14.26 -21.48 6.06
C ARG A 220 14.53 -20.23 6.88
N ILE A 221 13.93 -20.13 8.05
CA ILE A 221 14.27 -19.12 9.04
C ILE A 221 15.10 -19.83 10.12
N ASP A 222 16.35 -19.36 10.28
CA ASP A 222 17.29 -19.74 11.34
C ASP A 222 17.61 -21.25 11.47
N GLY A 223 17.48 -22.01 10.38
CA GLY A 223 17.89 -23.42 10.33
C GLY A 223 17.01 -24.41 11.10
N VAL A 224 15.95 -23.95 11.77
CA VAL A 224 15.09 -24.78 12.65
C VAL A 224 13.63 -24.84 12.16
N HIS A 225 13.18 -23.85 11.39
CA HIS A 225 11.78 -23.76 10.98
C HIS A 225 11.61 -23.91 9.47
N GLU A 226 10.85 -24.94 9.07
CA GLU A 226 10.35 -25.12 7.72
C GLU A 226 8.90 -24.62 7.67
N ILE A 227 8.65 -23.57 6.90
CA ILE A 227 7.28 -23.13 6.62
C ILE A 227 6.93 -23.57 5.20
N LEU A 228 5.89 -24.40 5.09
CA LEU A 228 5.31 -24.83 3.83
C LEU A 228 4.12 -23.93 3.53
N LEU A 229 4.25 -23.05 2.53
CA LEU A 229 3.19 -22.09 2.19
C LEU A 229 2.34 -22.64 1.04
N LEU A 230 1.05 -22.87 1.33
CA LEU A 230 0.01 -23.22 0.36
C LEU A 230 -1.08 -22.15 0.42
N ASN A 231 -1.25 -21.35 -0.62
CA ASN A 231 -2.37 -20.40 -0.70
C ASN A 231 -3.49 -21.00 -1.54
N GLY A 232 -4.52 -21.52 -0.86
CA GLY A 232 -5.87 -21.64 -1.39
C GLY A 232 -6.65 -20.38 -1.07
N LEU A 233 -7.56 -19.97 -1.97
CA LEU A 233 -8.59 -18.97 -1.68
C LEU A 233 -9.36 -19.41 -0.43
N VAL A 234 -9.08 -18.78 0.73
CA VAL A 234 -9.94 -18.91 1.90
C VAL A 234 -11.10 -17.94 1.71
N TYR A 235 -12.19 -18.43 1.12
CA TYR A 235 -13.50 -17.85 1.37
C TYR A 235 -13.93 -18.31 2.75
N ASP A 236 -13.86 -17.42 3.75
CA ASP A 236 -14.55 -17.65 5.02
C ASP A 236 -16.04 -17.33 4.83
N LEU A 237 -16.86 -18.38 4.82
CA LEU A 237 -18.32 -18.31 4.83
C LEU A 237 -18.89 -17.83 6.18
N ALA A 238 -18.04 -17.46 7.16
CA ALA A 238 -18.45 -17.05 8.51
C ALA A 238 -18.30 -15.54 8.82
N GLY A 239 -18.23 -14.67 7.81
CA GLY A 239 -18.48 -13.23 8.01
C GLY A 239 -17.37 -12.44 8.73
N GLY A 240 -16.11 -12.85 8.62
CA GLY A 240 -14.94 -12.09 9.10
C GLY A 240 -14.46 -11.00 8.12
N TYR A 241 -14.05 -9.84 8.64
CA TYR A 241 -13.56 -8.67 7.89
C TYR A 241 -12.06 -8.76 7.53
N PHE A 242 -11.59 -8.29 6.37
CA PHE A 242 -10.18 -8.42 5.93
C PHE A 242 -9.48 -7.05 5.71
N PHE A 243 -8.37 -6.77 6.38
CA PHE A 243 -7.50 -5.65 6.03
C PHE A 243 -6.35 -6.12 5.14
N LEU A 244 -6.23 -5.54 3.94
CA LEU A 244 -5.02 -5.65 3.14
C LEU A 244 -4.00 -4.61 3.61
N VAL A 245 -3.07 -5.03 4.47
CA VAL A 245 -1.90 -4.21 4.79
C VAL A 245 -0.71 -4.83 4.07
N SER A 246 -0.28 -4.22 2.96
CA SER A 246 1.07 -4.46 2.43
C SER A 246 2.06 -3.75 3.35
N MET A 247 2.48 -4.43 4.41
CA MET A 247 3.59 -3.99 5.26
C MET A 247 4.89 -4.43 4.57
N PHE A 248 5.77 -3.46 4.31
CA PHE A 248 7.15 -3.76 3.94
C PHE A 248 7.91 -4.07 5.23
N LEU A 249 8.09 -5.35 5.52
CA LEU A 249 9.00 -5.78 6.58
C LEU A 249 10.42 -5.57 6.06
N ALA A 250 11.04 -4.47 6.48
CA ALA A 250 12.49 -4.37 6.47
C ALA A 250 13.00 -5.19 7.66
N THR A 251 13.75 -6.25 7.40
CA THR A 251 14.61 -6.93 8.38
C THR A 251 15.92 -6.18 8.52
#